data_AF-A0A449BLA9-F1
#
_entry.id   AF-A0A449BLA9-F1
#
_cell.length_a   1.000
_cell.length_b   1.000
_cell.length_c   1.000
_cell.angle_alpha   90.00
_cell.angle_beta   90.00
_cell.angle_gamma   90.00
#
_symmetry.space_group_name_H-M   'P 1'
#
loop_
_entity.id
_entity.type
_entity.pdbx_description
1 polymer ?
#
loop_
_entity_poly.entity_id
_entity_poly.type
_entity_poly.pdbx_seq_one_letter_code
_entity_poly.pdbx_strand_id
1 'polypeptide(L)'
;MNRITLRKVTLAATLTALSVVIDILFKQFIPASIQNVFGLPFYAIPLIIGAMLLGPIYGLLMAIVSDYFATMASGFAYMPLFVLAAVVWGVIPGLLIKSKDNYLKIFIVILITHILATFFNTLALEVYGWLYLDKIFYVRLTLVPVNSIIITSIIYQVNRRLTPIYEDFKRKTSE
;
A
#
# COMPACT_ATOMS: atom_id res chain seq x y z
N MET A 1 6.43 24.55 -13.36
CA MET A 1 6.39 23.70 -12.14
C MET A 1 7.63 23.96 -11.29
N ASN A 2 7.50 24.20 -9.99
CA ASN A 2 8.65 24.45 -9.09
C ASN A 2 9.49 23.16 -8.91
N ARG A 3 10.80 23.28 -8.69
CA ARG A 3 11.74 22.17 -8.46
C ARG A 3 11.29 21.23 -7.34
N ILE A 4 10.66 21.77 -6.29
CA ILE A 4 10.14 20.96 -5.17
C ILE A 4 8.97 20.10 -5.63
N THR A 5 8.00 20.67 -6.34
CA THR A 5 6.87 19.93 -6.90
C THR A 5 7.34 18.86 -7.87
N LEU A 6 8.31 19.17 -8.74
CA LEU A 6 8.92 18.19 -9.64
C LEU A 6 9.50 17.00 -8.86
N ARG A 7 10.30 17.26 -7.81
CA ARG A 7 10.86 16.21 -6.96
C ARG A 7 9.78 15.34 -6.29
N LYS A 8 8.72 15.95 -5.75
CA LYS A 8 7.61 15.22 -5.12
C LYS A 8 6.91 14.30 -6.11
N VAL A 9 6.58 14.82 -7.30
CA VAL A 9 5.93 14.05 -8.37
C VAL A 9 6.83 12.93 -8.88
N THR A 10 8.13 13.20 -9.12
CA THR A 10 9.08 12.16 -9.54
C THR A 10 9.18 11.05 -8.50
N LEU A 11 9.30 11.37 -7.21
CA LEU A 11 9.36 10.37 -6.16
C LEU A 11 8.07 9.53 -6.07
N ALA A 12 6.90 10.20 -6.13
CA ALA A 12 5.60 9.53 -6.14
C ALA A 12 5.49 8.56 -7.34
N ALA A 13 5.88 9.00 -8.53
CA ALA A 13 5.86 8.18 -9.74
C ALA A 13 6.79 6.95 -9.63
N THR A 14 8.01 7.13 -9.14
CA THR A 14 8.97 6.03 -8.95
C THR A 14 8.44 5.00 -7.95
N LEU A 15 7.90 5.45 -6.82
CA LEU A 15 7.34 4.54 -5.80
C LEU A 15 6.06 3.85 -6.28
N THR A 16 5.23 4.54 -7.08
CA THR A 16 4.05 3.95 -7.73
C THR A 16 4.47 2.86 -8.71
N ALA A 17 5.46 3.12 -9.57
CA ALA A 17 5.98 2.14 -10.51
C ALA A 17 6.56 0.91 -9.78
N LEU A 18 7.28 1.13 -8.68
CA LEU A 18 7.79 0.04 -7.85
C LEU A 18 6.64 -0.80 -7.24
N SER A 19 5.58 -0.15 -6.76
CA SER A 19 4.38 -0.82 -6.27
C SER A 19 3.75 -1.72 -7.34
N VAL A 20 3.59 -1.18 -8.56
CA VAL A 20 3.06 -1.92 -9.72
C VAL A 20 3.91 -3.16 -10.04
N VAL A 21 5.24 -3.00 -10.11
CA VAL A 21 6.15 -4.12 -10.40
C VAL A 21 6.05 -5.21 -9.33
N ILE A 22 6.05 -4.83 -8.04
CA ILE A 22 5.90 -5.79 -6.95
C ILE A 22 4.58 -6.55 -7.07
N ASP A 23 3.47 -5.86 -7.32
CA ASP A 23 2.15 -6.48 -7.43
C ASP A 23 2.09 -7.52 -8.58
N ILE A 24 2.60 -7.15 -9.76
CA ILE A 24 2.67 -8.04 -10.92
C ILE A 24 3.52 -9.28 -10.61
N LEU A 25 4.69 -9.10 -9.99
CA LEU A 25 5.57 -10.21 -9.63
C LEU A 25 4.87 -11.20 -8.68
N PHE A 26 4.23 -10.69 -7.62
CA PHE A 26 3.50 -11.55 -6.68
C PHE A 26 2.34 -12.29 -7.34
N LYS A 27 1.61 -11.63 -8.25
CA LYS A 27 0.58 -12.29 -9.07
C LYS A 27 1.21 -13.38 -9.94
N GLN A 28 2.36 -13.18 -10.56
CA GLN A 28 3.01 -14.19 -11.40
C GLN A 28 3.51 -15.42 -10.61
N PHE A 29 3.98 -15.24 -9.37
CA PHE A 29 4.46 -16.35 -8.53
C PHE A 29 3.35 -17.14 -7.83
N ILE A 30 2.17 -16.55 -7.65
CA ILE A 30 1.02 -17.22 -7.05
C ILE A 30 0.16 -17.82 -8.17
N PRO A 31 -0.16 -19.14 -8.13
CA PRO A 31 -1.04 -19.75 -9.12
C PRO A 31 -2.37 -19.00 -9.23
N ALA A 32 -2.84 -18.75 -10.46
CA ALA A 32 -4.05 -17.96 -10.74
C ALA A 32 -5.29 -18.44 -9.98
N SER A 33 -5.40 -19.74 -9.71
CA SER A 33 -6.49 -20.35 -8.94
C SER A 33 -6.55 -19.93 -7.47
N ILE A 34 -5.45 -19.42 -6.91
CA ILE A 34 -5.34 -19.06 -5.49
C ILE A 34 -4.87 -17.62 -5.24
N GLN A 35 -4.66 -16.81 -6.29
CA GLN A 35 -4.23 -15.41 -6.15
C GLN A 35 -5.17 -14.59 -5.26
N ASN A 36 -6.48 -14.77 -5.43
CA ASN A 36 -7.48 -14.08 -4.61
C ASN A 36 -7.62 -14.66 -3.20
N VAL A 37 -6.96 -15.77 -2.88
CA VAL A 37 -7.06 -16.44 -1.58
C VAL A 37 -6.04 -15.87 -0.58
N PHE A 38 -4.79 -15.66 -1.00
CA PHE A 38 -3.72 -15.26 -0.08
C PHE A 38 -3.66 -13.75 0.21
N GLY A 39 -3.94 -12.91 -0.79
CA GLY A 39 -4.05 -11.45 -0.60
C GLY A 39 -2.80 -10.81 0.04
N LEU A 40 -1.59 -11.12 -0.46
CA LEU A 40 -0.33 -10.60 0.08
C LEU A 40 -0.10 -9.13 -0.34
N PRO A 41 -0.16 -8.15 0.58
CA PRO A 41 -0.18 -6.74 0.20
C PRO A 41 1.23 -6.12 0.16
N PHE A 42 2.25 -6.84 -0.31
CA PHE A 42 3.63 -6.31 -0.30
C PHE A 42 3.85 -5.16 -1.27
N TYR A 43 2.99 -5.03 -2.30
CA TYR A 43 2.92 -3.86 -3.17
C TYR A 43 2.62 -2.57 -2.39
N ALA A 44 2.03 -2.66 -1.18
CA ALA A 44 1.72 -1.51 -0.36
C ALA A 44 2.95 -0.84 0.25
N ILE A 45 4.09 -1.54 0.35
CA ILE A 45 5.29 -1.01 1.02
C ILE A 45 5.78 0.30 0.36
N PRO A 46 5.99 0.37 -0.98
CA PRO A 46 6.31 1.63 -1.65
C PRO A 46 5.24 2.72 -1.47
N LEU A 47 3.95 2.35 -1.44
CA LEU A 47 2.84 3.28 -1.25
C LEU A 47 2.89 3.92 0.14
N ILE A 48 3.10 3.11 1.18
CA ILE A 48 3.25 3.55 2.58
C ILE A 48 4.44 4.51 2.69
N ILE A 49 5.59 4.15 2.12
CA ILE A 49 6.81 4.99 2.15
C ILE A 49 6.53 6.34 1.48
N GLY A 50 5.91 6.33 0.30
CA GLY A 50 5.57 7.55 -0.42
C GLY A 50 4.57 8.42 0.33
N ALA A 51 3.54 7.81 0.91
CA ALA A 51 2.54 8.50 1.71
C ALA A 51 3.13 9.13 2.98
N MET A 52 4.05 8.45 3.65
CA MET A 52 4.75 8.98 4.82
C MET A 52 5.62 10.19 4.45
N LEU A 53 6.30 10.15 3.29
CA LEU A 53 7.20 11.21 2.83
C LEU A 53 6.46 12.43 2.24
N LEU A 54 5.42 12.17 1.45
CA LEU A 54 4.76 13.17 0.62
C LEU A 54 3.40 13.59 1.16
N GLY A 55 2.85 12.82 2.10
CA GLY A 55 1.54 13.03 2.71
C GLY A 55 0.45 12.13 2.11
N PRO A 56 -0.72 12.09 2.77
CA PRO A 56 -1.81 11.17 2.44
C PRO A 56 -2.43 11.42 1.06
N ILE A 57 -2.40 12.65 0.56
CA ILE A 57 -2.94 12.98 -0.79
C ILE A 57 -2.10 12.31 -1.87
N TYR A 58 -0.76 12.32 -1.75
CA TYR A 58 0.09 11.58 -2.66
C TYR A 58 -0.13 10.08 -2.51
N GLY A 59 -0.26 9.57 -1.27
CA GLY A 59 -0.60 8.18 -1.03
C GLY A 59 -1.89 7.72 -1.70
N LEU A 60 -2.95 8.53 -1.65
CA LEU A 60 -4.22 8.30 -2.35
C LEU A 60 -4.00 8.18 -3.87
N LEU A 61 -3.33 9.15 -4.48
CA LEU A 61 -3.09 9.18 -5.92
C LEU A 61 -2.21 8.01 -6.36
N MET A 62 -1.13 7.74 -5.62
CA MET A 62 -0.23 6.61 -5.89
C MET A 62 -1.00 5.29 -5.85
N ALA A 63 -1.86 5.09 -4.85
CA ALA A 63 -2.66 3.87 -4.71
C ALA A 63 -3.64 3.65 -5.88
N ILE A 64 -4.38 4.68 -6.28
CA ILE A 64 -5.33 4.60 -7.40
C ILE A 64 -4.59 4.26 -8.70
N VAL A 65 -3.47 4.95 -8.95
CA VAL A 65 -2.66 4.74 -10.16
C VAL A 65 -2.03 3.36 -10.15
N SER A 66 -1.46 2.91 -9.03
CA SER A 66 -0.82 1.58 -8.96
C SER A 66 -1.82 0.46 -9.18
N ASP A 67 -3.00 0.53 -8.56
CA ASP A 67 -4.02 -0.52 -8.66
C ASP A 67 -4.51 -0.69 -10.11
N TYR A 68 -4.79 0.44 -10.78
CA TYR A 68 -5.20 0.44 -12.18
C TYR A 68 -4.13 -0.18 -13.08
N PHE A 69 -2.88 0.32 -13.03
CA PHE A 69 -1.84 -0.14 -13.94
C PHE A 69 -1.40 -1.59 -13.64
N ALA A 70 -1.33 -1.99 -12.37
CA ALA A 70 -0.97 -3.35 -12.02
C ALA A 70 -2.03 -4.36 -12.48
N THR A 71 -3.31 -4.01 -12.37
CA THR A 71 -4.42 -4.85 -12.86
C THR A 71 -4.38 -5.00 -14.37
N MET A 72 -4.23 -3.89 -15.11
CA MET A 72 -4.14 -3.92 -16.58
C MET A 72 -2.90 -4.69 -17.06
N ALA A 73 -1.74 -4.44 -16.47
CA ALA A 73 -0.50 -5.12 -16.84
C ALA A 73 -0.52 -6.62 -16.53
N SER A 74 -1.31 -7.04 -15.53
CA SER A 74 -1.50 -8.45 -15.18
C SER A 74 -2.56 -9.15 -16.04
N GLY A 75 -3.22 -8.45 -16.97
CA GLY A 75 -4.23 -9.02 -17.86
C GLY A 75 -5.61 -9.25 -17.24
N PHE A 76 -5.88 -8.69 -16.05
CA PHE A 76 -7.19 -8.78 -15.39
C PHE A 76 -8.10 -7.63 -15.81
N ALA A 77 -9.42 -7.84 -15.79
CA ALA A 77 -10.38 -6.75 -15.96
C ALA A 77 -10.31 -5.80 -14.76
N TYR A 78 -10.34 -4.49 -15.00
CA TYR A 78 -10.35 -3.51 -13.92
C TYR A 78 -11.72 -3.48 -13.24
N MET A 79 -11.72 -3.65 -11.92
CA MET A 79 -12.91 -3.74 -11.09
C MET A 79 -12.83 -2.65 -10.00
N PRO A 80 -13.51 -1.50 -10.19
CA PRO A 80 -13.26 -0.28 -9.42
C PRO A 80 -13.37 -0.40 -7.90
N LEU A 81 -14.09 -1.37 -7.36
CA LEU A 81 -14.27 -1.48 -5.91
C LEU A 81 -13.00 -2.01 -5.19
N PHE A 82 -12.10 -2.71 -5.90
CA PHE A 82 -10.84 -3.21 -5.33
C PHE A 82 -9.84 -2.10 -5.01
N VAL A 83 -9.90 -0.97 -5.73
CA VAL A 83 -9.01 0.18 -5.49
C VAL A 83 -9.11 0.71 -4.07
N LEU A 84 -10.26 0.54 -3.40
CA LEU A 84 -10.48 0.99 -2.02
C LEU A 84 -9.48 0.35 -1.04
N ALA A 85 -9.12 -0.91 -1.25
CA ALA A 85 -8.13 -1.56 -0.42
C ALA A 85 -6.73 -0.96 -0.62
N ALA A 86 -6.34 -0.65 -1.87
CA ALA A 86 -5.09 0.04 -2.15
C ALA A 86 -5.08 1.46 -1.56
N VAL A 87 -6.21 2.18 -1.65
CA VAL A 87 -6.36 3.52 -1.08
C VAL A 87 -6.14 3.51 0.43
N VAL A 88 -6.67 2.51 1.14
CA VAL A 88 -6.44 2.35 2.58
C VAL A 88 -4.94 2.25 2.90
N TRP A 89 -4.19 1.47 2.11
CA TRP A 89 -2.73 1.36 2.25
C TRP A 89 -1.99 2.67 1.97
N GLY A 90 -2.47 3.50 1.04
CA GLY A 90 -1.88 4.79 0.72
C GLY A 90 -2.25 5.90 1.71
N VAL A 91 -3.43 5.88 2.30
CA VAL A 91 -3.96 7.02 3.08
C VAL A 91 -3.70 6.87 4.58
N ILE A 92 -4.07 5.74 5.19
CA ILE A 92 -4.03 5.59 6.66
C ILE A 92 -2.58 5.72 7.19
N PRO A 93 -1.59 5.04 6.60
CA PRO A 93 -0.21 5.17 7.05
C PRO A 93 0.35 6.59 6.84
N GLY A 94 -0.02 7.27 5.76
CA GLY A 94 0.36 8.66 5.49
C GLY A 94 -0.26 9.67 6.46
N LEU A 95 -1.39 9.35 7.09
CA LEU A 95 -2.02 10.18 8.13
C LEU A 95 -1.41 9.95 9.52
N LEU A 96 -1.15 8.69 9.87
CA LEU A 96 -0.90 8.29 11.25
C LEU A 96 0.57 8.01 11.58
N ILE A 97 1.39 7.68 10.59
CA ILE A 97 2.81 7.34 10.78
C ILE A 97 3.70 8.54 10.48
N LYS A 98 4.59 8.84 11.42
CA LYS A 98 5.60 9.90 11.35
C LYS A 98 7.01 9.31 11.30
N SER A 99 7.97 10.11 10.83
CA SER A 99 9.35 9.67 10.59
C SER A 99 10.10 9.12 11.81
N LYS A 100 9.69 9.51 13.02
CA LYS A 100 10.34 9.12 14.29
C LYS A 100 9.45 8.23 15.16
N ASP A 101 8.35 7.71 14.62
CA ASP A 101 7.48 6.81 15.37
C ASP A 101 8.18 5.48 15.69
N ASN A 102 7.88 4.93 16.87
CA ASN A 102 8.44 3.65 17.31
C ASN A 102 7.81 2.47 16.55
N TYR A 103 8.48 1.31 16.62
CA TYR A 103 8.02 0.08 15.95
C TYR A 103 6.58 -0.29 16.32
N LEU A 104 6.20 -0.18 17.60
CA LEU A 104 4.88 -0.56 18.07
C LEU A 104 3.77 0.30 17.46
N LYS A 105 3.97 1.62 17.36
CA LYS A 105 2.99 2.51 16.73
C LYS A 105 2.85 2.21 15.24
N ILE A 106 3.96 2.00 14.53
CA ILE A 106 3.94 1.59 13.12
C ILE A 106 3.17 0.28 12.98
N PHE A 107 3.45 -0.70 13.84
CA PHE A 107 2.78 -2.00 13.83
C PHE A 107 1.27 -1.88 13.99
N ILE A 108 0.80 -1.12 14.99
CA ILE A 108 -0.63 -0.92 15.25
C ILE A 108 -1.31 -0.28 14.04
N VAL A 109 -0.70 0.75 13.45
CA VAL A 109 -1.25 1.43 12.27
C VAL A 109 -1.31 0.48 11.08
N ILE A 110 -0.25 -0.28 10.81
CA ILE A 110 -0.20 -1.25 9.71
C ILE A 110 -1.22 -2.37 9.93
N LEU A 111 -1.39 -2.86 11.16
CA LEU A 111 -2.36 -3.88 11.51
C LEU A 111 -3.79 -3.41 11.23
N ILE A 112 -4.16 -2.21 11.69
CA ILE A 112 -5.47 -1.61 11.44
C ILE A 112 -5.68 -1.39 9.94
N THR A 113 -4.67 -0.85 9.24
CA THR A 113 -4.70 -0.63 7.79
C THR A 113 -4.95 -1.94 7.05
N HIS A 114 -4.28 -3.02 7.45
CA HIS A 114 -4.44 -4.32 6.82
C HIS A 114 -5.83 -4.92 7.06
N ILE A 115 -6.36 -4.84 8.28
CA ILE A 115 -7.73 -5.30 8.58
C ILE A 115 -8.75 -4.57 7.70
N LEU A 116 -8.63 -3.24 7.59
CA LEU A 116 -9.52 -2.43 6.75
C LEU A 116 -9.36 -2.76 5.26
N ALA A 117 -8.13 -2.93 4.78
CA ALA A 117 -7.89 -3.32 3.39
C ALA A 117 -8.49 -4.71 3.08
N THR A 118 -8.36 -5.66 4.00
CA THR A 118 -8.99 -6.99 3.89
C THR A 118 -10.51 -6.90 3.87
N PHE A 119 -11.10 -6.02 4.71
CA PHE A 119 -12.53 -5.74 4.69
C PHE A 119 -13.00 -5.21 3.33
N PHE A 120 -12.36 -4.15 2.80
CA PHE A 120 -12.74 -3.61 1.48
C PHE A 120 -12.54 -4.60 0.34
N ASN A 121 -11.47 -5.39 0.36
CA ASN A 121 -11.27 -6.45 -0.62
C ASN A 121 -12.35 -7.52 -0.54
N THR A 122 -12.85 -7.83 0.66
CA THR A 122 -13.90 -8.84 0.86
C THR A 122 -15.26 -8.29 0.42
N LEU A 123 -15.55 -7.03 0.75
CA LEU A 123 -16.73 -6.30 0.26
C LEU A 123 -16.74 -6.26 -1.28
N ALA A 124 -15.59 -6.02 -1.92
CA ALA A 124 -15.48 -6.02 -3.37
C ALA A 124 -15.82 -7.40 -3.96
N LEU A 125 -15.27 -8.47 -3.39
CA LEU A 125 -15.57 -9.84 -3.80
C LEU A 125 -17.07 -10.16 -3.67
N GLU A 126 -17.71 -9.70 -2.60
CA GLU A 126 -19.14 -9.89 -2.36
C GLU A 126 -19.99 -9.18 -3.43
N VAL A 127 -19.73 -7.89 -3.68
CA VAL A 127 -20.46 -7.09 -4.68
C VAL A 127 -20.32 -7.67 -6.09
N TYR A 128 -19.15 -8.24 -6.41
CA TYR A 128 -18.90 -8.87 -7.70
C TYR A 128 -19.29 -10.35 -7.78
N GLY A 129 -19.95 -10.89 -6.75
CA GLY A 129 -20.57 -12.22 -6.79
C GLY A 129 -19.60 -13.39 -6.72
N TRP A 130 -18.46 -13.24 -6.06
CA TRP A 130 -17.49 -14.33 -5.90
C TRP A 130 -17.98 -15.39 -4.91
N LEU A 131 -17.62 -16.66 -5.15
CA LEU A 131 -17.95 -17.78 -4.28
C LEU A 131 -16.91 -17.95 -3.15
N TYR A 132 -17.29 -18.64 -2.07
CA TYR A 132 -16.41 -19.00 -0.94
C TYR A 132 -15.79 -17.82 -0.17
N LEU A 133 -16.54 -16.71 -0.07
CA LEU A 133 -16.12 -15.48 0.60
C LEU A 133 -15.69 -15.71 2.06
N ASP A 134 -16.43 -16.56 2.78
CA ASP A 134 -16.16 -16.98 4.14
C ASP A 134 -14.76 -17.58 4.27
N LYS A 135 -14.44 -18.57 3.45
CA LYS A 135 -13.14 -19.27 3.48
C LYS A 135 -12.00 -18.33 3.09
N ILE A 136 -12.19 -17.51 2.04
CA ILE A 136 -11.18 -16.53 1.60
C ILE A 136 -10.91 -15.52 2.70
N PHE A 137 -11.97 -15.01 3.35
CA PHE A 137 -11.84 -14.06 4.45
C PHE A 137 -11.06 -14.66 5.63
N TYR A 138 -11.38 -15.89 6.06
CA TYR A 138 -10.65 -16.55 7.14
C TYR A 138 -9.17 -16.76 6.82
N VAL A 139 -8.84 -17.20 5.60
CA VAL A 139 -7.43 -17.38 5.18
C VAL A 139 -6.68 -16.05 5.18
N ARG A 140 -7.28 -14.97 4.67
CA ARG A 140 -6.64 -13.65 4.70
C ARG A 140 -6.44 -13.17 6.13
N LEU A 141 -7.41 -13.39 7.01
CA LEU A 141 -7.35 -12.96 8.41
C LEU A 141 -6.21 -13.65 9.18
N THR A 142 -5.92 -14.92 8.90
CA THR A 142 -4.77 -15.61 9.53
C THR A 142 -3.42 -15.09 9.05
N LEU A 143 -3.36 -14.55 7.82
CA LEU A 143 -2.15 -13.94 7.25
C LEU A 143 -1.94 -12.49 7.68
N VAL A 144 -2.98 -11.79 8.15
CA VAL A 144 -2.91 -10.39 8.58
C VAL A 144 -1.78 -10.14 9.59
N PRO A 145 -1.64 -10.90 10.70
CA PRO A 145 -0.59 -10.64 11.68
C PRO A 145 0.82 -10.81 11.09
N VAL A 146 1.04 -11.89 10.32
CA VAL A 146 2.34 -12.22 9.73
C VAL A 146 2.77 -11.14 8.74
N ASN A 147 1.90 -10.79 7.80
CA ASN A 147 2.16 -9.75 6.81
C ASN A 147 2.38 -8.39 7.48
N SER A 148 1.61 -8.06 8.52
CA SER A 148 1.76 -6.80 9.25
C SER A 148 3.12 -6.70 9.96
N ILE A 149 3.63 -7.80 10.53
CA ILE A 149 4.98 -7.85 11.12
C ILE A 149 6.04 -7.60 10.04
N ILE A 150 5.93 -8.26 8.88
CA ILE A 150 6.89 -8.13 7.79
C ILE A 150 6.91 -6.70 7.25
N ILE A 151 5.72 -6.15 6.92
CA ILE A 151 5.58 -4.78 6.41
C ILE A 151 6.13 -3.79 7.44
N THR A 152 5.75 -3.91 8.71
CA THR A 152 6.25 -3.04 9.78
C THR A 152 7.77 -3.09 9.90
N SER A 153 8.37 -4.28 9.85
CA SER A 153 9.82 -4.46 9.93
C SER A 153 10.55 -3.74 8.80
N ILE A 154 10.01 -3.82 7.58
CA ILE A 154 10.57 -3.13 6.41
C ILE A 154 10.39 -1.63 6.56
N ILE A 155 9.17 -1.16 6.87
CA ILE A 155 8.87 0.26 7.04
C ILE A 155 9.73 0.88 8.14
N TYR A 156 9.88 0.22 9.29
CA TYR A 156 10.69 0.73 10.39
C TYR A 156 12.17 0.88 10.00
N GLN A 157 12.75 -0.12 9.33
CA GLN A 157 14.14 -0.05 8.87
C GLN A 157 14.36 1.04 7.82
N VAL A 158 13.43 1.15 6.86
CA VAL A 158 13.46 2.17 5.83
C VAL A 158 13.29 3.57 6.44
N ASN A 159 12.34 3.75 7.37
CA ASN A 159 12.05 5.03 8.00
C ASN A 159 13.27 5.59 8.74
N ARG A 160 14.02 4.74 9.46
CA ARG A 160 15.27 5.14 10.12
C ARG A 160 16.30 5.69 9.13
N ARG A 161 16.41 5.10 7.94
CA ARG A 161 17.33 5.55 6.88
C ARG A 161 16.84 6.79 6.14
N LEU A 162 15.52 6.99 6.06
CA LEU A 162 14.91 8.12 5.36
C LEU A 162 14.82 9.40 6.20
N THR A 163 15.12 9.36 7.50
CA THR A 163 15.11 10.53 8.42
C THR A 163 15.70 11.81 7.79
N PRO A 164 16.88 11.79 7.13
CA PRO A 164 17.46 12.99 6.52
C PRO A 164 16.60 13.58 5.39
N ILE A 165 15.90 12.72 4.64
CA ILE A 165 15.05 13.12 3.51
C ILE A 165 13.78 13.82 4.01
N TYR A 166 13.19 13.35 5.12
CA TYR A 166 12.05 14.03 5.74
C TYR A 166 12.39 15.46 6.18
N GLU A 167 13.58 15.66 6.73
CA GLU A 167 14.04 16.97 7.19
C GLU A 167 14.28 17.94 6.00
N ASP A 168 14.83 17.43 4.87
CA ASP A 168 14.99 18.23 3.64
C ASP A 168 13.64 18.67 3.05
N PHE A 169 12.66 17.76 2.97
CA PHE A 169 11.33 18.11 2.45
C PHE A 169 10.57 19.07 3.37
N LYS A 170 10.71 18.92 4.69
CA LYS A 170 10.05 19.80 5.67
C LYS A 170 10.62 21.22 5.61
N ARG A 171 11.95 21.36 5.57
CA ARG A 171 12.63 22.66 5.47
C ARG A 171 12.25 23.42 4.19
N LYS A 172 12.23 22.74 3.04
CA LYS A 172 11.92 23.36 1.74
C LYS A 172 10.45 23.72 1.54
N THR A 173 9.54 23.21 2.37
CA THR A 173 8.12 23.57 2.30
C THR A 173 7.78 24.76 3.21
N SER A 174 8.68 25.13 4.14
CA SER A 174 8.54 26.28 5.04
C SER A 174 9.27 27.55 4.58
N GLU A 175 10.06 27.46 3.51
CA GLU A 175 10.70 28.57 2.78
C GLU A 175 9.83 28.94 1.55
#